data_AF-F2SBB1-F1
#
_entry.id   AF-F2SBB1-F1
#
_cell.length_a   1.000
_cell.length_b   1.000
_cell.length_c   1.000
_cell.angle_alpha   90.00
_cell.angle_beta   90.00
_cell.angle_gamma   90.00
#
_symmetry.space_group_name_H-M   'P 1'
#
loop_
_entity.id
_entity.type
_entity.pdbx_description
1 polymer ?
#
loop_
_entity_poly.entity_id
_entity_poly.type
_entity_poly.pdbx_seq_one_letter_code
_entity_poly.pdbx_strand_id
1 'polypeptide(L)'
;MYYNEDKSTLVVKDLWQYPERDEEGELLYRAMEKGVINIARYYHHETIQSYAPSTPNRIHRRLIVQDYGRPIYKASSRVALLAALEGCIDGYESLYQASILQRDISPNNLMINEDKESASWKAFIIDLDLAINKDREDASGV
;
A
#
# COMPACT_ATOMS: atom_id res chain seq x y z
N MET A 1 9.43 -18.75 28.83
CA MET A 1 8.97 -19.15 27.49
C MET A 1 7.96 -18.11 27.05
N TYR A 2 8.39 -17.03 26.40
CA TYR A 2 7.47 -16.04 25.86
C TYR A 2 7.06 -16.51 24.47
N TYR A 3 5.90 -17.17 24.37
CA TYR A 3 5.21 -17.32 23.10
C TYR A 3 4.68 -15.92 22.74
N ASN A 4 5.27 -15.28 21.73
CA ASN A 4 4.60 -14.16 21.08
C ASN A 4 3.48 -14.76 20.24
N GLU A 5 2.25 -14.70 20.76
CA GLU A 5 1.01 -15.06 20.06
C GLU A 5 0.49 -13.93 19.16
N ASP A 6 1.37 -13.04 18.67
CA ASP A 6 0.96 -12.17 17.58
C ASP A 6 1.17 -12.92 16.27
N LYS A 7 0.18 -13.72 15.87
CA LYS A 7 0.08 -14.22 14.48
C LYS A 7 -0.31 -13.05 13.57
N SER A 8 0.50 -12.01 13.54
CA SER A 8 0.34 -10.90 12.62
C SER A 8 0.53 -11.43 11.20
N THR A 9 -0.54 -11.43 10.42
CA THR A 9 -0.47 -11.79 8.99
C THR A 9 0.21 -10.65 8.26
N LEU A 10 1.32 -10.94 7.60
CA LEU A 10 2.03 -9.97 6.74
C LEU A 10 1.78 -10.32 5.27
N VAL A 11 1.67 -9.29 4.44
CA VAL A 11 1.57 -9.43 3.00
C VAL A 11 2.91 -9.04 2.39
N VAL A 12 3.46 -9.93 1.56
CA VAL A 12 4.72 -9.71 0.83
C VAL A 12 4.39 -9.48 -0.64
N LYS A 13 4.87 -8.36 -1.18
CA LYS A 13 4.76 -7.96 -2.59
C LYS A 13 6.16 -7.88 -3.18
N ASP A 14 6.45 -8.72 -4.17
CA ASP A 14 7.71 -8.74 -4.90
C ASP A 14 7.51 -8.16 -6.30
N LEU A 15 8.36 -7.22 -6.72
CA LEU A 15 8.21 -6.46 -7.96
C LEU A 15 9.55 -6.29 -8.70
N TRP A 16 9.53 -6.47 -10.02
CA TRP A 16 10.64 -6.11 -10.91
C TRP A 16 10.36 -4.78 -11.60
N GLN A 17 11.01 -3.72 -11.15
CA GLN A 17 10.73 -2.35 -11.58
C GLN A 17 11.94 -1.64 -12.19
N TYR A 18 11.65 -0.64 -13.01
CA TYR A 18 12.67 0.23 -13.60
C TYR A 18 13.37 1.05 -12.49
N PRO A 19 14.71 1.21 -12.53
CA PRO A 19 15.45 1.97 -11.53
C PRO A 19 14.95 3.41 -11.32
N GLU A 20 14.42 4.02 -12.38
CA GLU A 20 13.96 5.42 -12.43
C GLU A 20 12.59 5.62 -11.77
N ARG A 21 11.88 4.54 -11.43
CA ARG A 21 10.60 4.60 -10.72
C ARG A 21 10.84 4.91 -9.24
N ASP A 22 9.98 5.77 -8.67
CA ASP A 22 9.87 5.94 -7.23
C ASP A 22 9.57 4.58 -6.57
N GLU A 23 10.17 4.36 -5.41
CA GLU A 23 9.98 3.12 -4.66
C GLU A 23 8.69 3.16 -3.84
N GLU A 24 7.77 2.24 -4.12
CA GLU A 24 6.49 2.10 -3.38
C GLU A 24 6.72 2.01 -1.86
N GLY A 25 7.74 1.26 -1.44
CA GLY A 25 8.10 1.10 -0.04
C GLY A 25 8.49 2.40 0.66
N GLU A 26 9.19 3.29 -0.05
CA GLU A 26 9.55 4.62 0.47
C GLU A 26 8.32 5.52 0.58
N LEU A 27 7.39 5.46 -0.38
CA LEU A 27 6.13 6.21 -0.32
C LEU A 27 5.25 5.76 0.85
N LEU A 28 5.16 4.45 1.08
CA LEU A 28 4.43 3.89 2.23
C LEU A 28 5.10 4.24 3.57
N TYR A 29 6.44 4.20 3.62
CA TYR A 29 7.19 4.64 4.80
C TYR A 29 6.88 6.12 5.13
N ARG A 30 6.91 7.00 4.13
CA ARG A 30 6.56 8.42 4.29
C ARG A 30 5.11 8.63 4.72
N ALA A 31 4.18 7.87 4.16
CA ALA A 31 2.77 7.96 4.52
C ALA A 31 2.56 7.56 6.00
N MET A 32 3.24 6.51 6.46
CA MET A 32 3.24 6.10 7.86
C MET A 32 3.83 7.18 8.78
N GLU A 33 4.98 7.77 8.44
CA GLU A 33 5.60 8.87 9.22
C GLU A 33 4.66 10.08 9.34
N LYS A 34 3.86 10.34 8.30
CA LYS A 34 2.84 11.40 8.30
C LYS A 34 1.52 11.01 8.95
N GLY A 35 1.42 9.80 9.51
CA GLY A 35 0.22 9.33 10.20
C GLY A 35 -0.98 9.10 9.28
N VAL A 36 -0.74 8.75 8.01
CA VAL A 36 -1.82 8.49 7.05
C VAL A 36 -2.66 7.28 7.51
N ILE A 37 -3.98 7.44 7.48
CA ILE A 37 -4.94 6.41 7.88
C ILE A 37 -5.51 5.67 6.66
N ASN A 38 -6.12 4.51 6.89
CA ASN A 38 -6.82 3.72 5.86
C ASN A 38 -5.99 3.49 4.60
N ILE A 39 -4.69 3.26 4.78
CA ILE A 39 -3.77 2.71 3.79
C ILE A 39 -3.10 1.47 4.39
N ALA A 40 -2.61 0.56 3.55
CA ALA A 40 -1.84 -0.57 4.04
C ALA A 40 -0.62 -0.08 4.84
N ARG A 41 -0.51 -0.55 6.10
CA ARG A 41 0.55 -0.14 7.00
C ARG A 41 1.86 -0.76 6.58
N TYR A 42 2.84 0.12 6.41
CA TYR A 42 4.21 -0.23 6.16
C TYR A 42 4.78 -1.12 7.26
N TYR A 43 5.48 -2.20 6.88
CA TYR A 43 6.30 -2.98 7.80
C TYR A 43 7.78 -2.86 7.43
N HIS A 44 8.12 -3.17 6.18
CA HIS A 44 9.50 -3.16 5.70
C HIS A 44 9.56 -3.11 4.18
N HIS A 45 10.63 -2.53 3.62
CA HIS A 45 10.97 -2.67 2.21
C HIS A 45 12.47 -2.91 2.04
N GLU A 46 12.85 -3.61 0.98
CA GLU A 46 14.24 -3.84 0.63
C GLU A 46 14.43 -4.02 -0.88
N THR A 47 15.62 -3.65 -1.37
CA THR A 47 16.08 -3.99 -2.72
C THR A 47 16.88 -5.29 -2.66
N ILE A 48 16.37 -6.34 -3.31
CA ILE A 48 16.92 -7.70 -3.23
C ILE A 48 18.11 -7.90 -4.18
N GLN A 49 17.99 -7.41 -5.43
CA GLN A 49 19.03 -7.54 -6.44
C GLN A 49 19.01 -6.35 -7.39
N SER A 50 20.13 -5.63 -7.47
CA SER A 50 20.27 -4.43 -8.31
C SER A 50 20.63 -4.73 -9.77
N TYR A 51 21.23 -5.90 -10.06
CA TYR A 51 21.64 -6.30 -11.41
C TYR A 51 21.55 -7.82 -11.60
N ALA A 52 20.50 -8.29 -12.27
CA ALA A 52 20.51 -9.62 -12.88
C ALA A 52 20.97 -9.47 -14.33
N PRO A 53 21.96 -10.24 -14.81
CA PRO A 53 22.46 -10.12 -16.18
C PRO A 53 21.40 -10.39 -17.27
N SER A 54 20.29 -11.05 -16.91
CA SER A 54 19.12 -11.26 -17.79
C SER A 54 18.13 -10.09 -17.81
N THR A 55 18.18 -9.16 -16.86
CA THR A 55 17.29 -7.98 -16.77
C THR A 55 18.07 -6.73 -16.34
N PRO A 56 18.98 -6.21 -17.19
CA PRO A 56 19.87 -5.11 -16.83
C PRO A 56 19.14 -3.81 -16.46
N ASN A 57 17.90 -3.64 -16.93
CA ASN A 57 17.08 -2.44 -16.70
C ASN A 57 15.97 -2.66 -15.67
N ARG A 58 16.09 -3.68 -14.80
CA ARG A 58 15.12 -3.94 -13.73
C ARG A 58 15.80 -4.29 -12.42
N ILE A 59 15.27 -3.71 -11.36
CA ILE A 59 15.65 -3.96 -9.97
C ILE A 59 14.52 -4.75 -9.31
N HIS A 60 14.88 -5.80 -8.57
CA HIS A 60 13.93 -6.54 -7.75
C HIS A 60 13.78 -5.84 -6.40
N ARG A 61 12.57 -5.36 -6.10
CA ARG A 61 12.23 -4.72 -4.82
C ARG A 61 11.12 -5.52 -4.12
N ARG A 62 11.24 -5.62 -2.81
CA ARG A 62 10.31 -6.31 -1.91
C ARG A 62 9.67 -5.30 -0.97
N LEU A 63 8.35 -5.39 -0.86
CA LEU A 63 7.54 -4.63 0.08
C LEU A 63 6.79 -5.59 1.00
N ILE A 64 6.80 -5.30 2.29
CA ILE A 64 6.07 -6.02 3.33
C ILE A 64 5.12 -5.05 4.02
N VAL A 65 3.84 -5.41 4.09
CA VAL A 65 2.77 -4.63 4.75
C VAL A 65 1.99 -5.49 5.75
N GLN A 66 1.36 -4.84 6.73
CA GLN A 66 0.69 -5.51 7.86
C GLN A 66 -0.80 -5.77 7.62
N ASP A 67 -1.43 -5.06 6.68
CA ASP A 67 -2.88 -5.13 6.50
C ASP A 67 -3.27 -6.15 5.44
N TYR A 68 -4.26 -6.98 5.78
CA TYR A 68 -4.87 -7.94 4.88
C TYR A 68 -6.37 -7.68 4.76
N GLY A 69 -6.86 -7.77 3.53
CA GLY A 69 -8.27 -7.59 3.22
C GLY A 69 -8.61 -8.27 1.91
N ARG A 70 -9.87 -8.16 1.53
CA ARG A 70 -10.36 -8.57 0.21
C ARG A 70 -10.70 -7.35 -0.63
N PRO A 71 -10.65 -7.43 -1.97
CA PRO A 71 -11.13 -6.36 -2.82
C PRO A 71 -12.56 -5.94 -2.47
N ILE A 72 -12.85 -4.63 -2.57
CA ILE A 72 -14.08 -4.02 -2.05
C ILE A 72 -15.35 -4.63 -2.67
N TYR A 73 -15.28 -5.06 -3.93
CA TYR A 73 -16.41 -5.69 -4.64
C TYR A 73 -16.79 -7.07 -4.09
N LYS A 74 -15.99 -7.62 -3.15
CA LYS A 74 -16.31 -8.86 -2.42
C LYS A 74 -16.99 -8.61 -1.07
N ALA A 75 -17.37 -7.37 -0.76
CA ALA A 75 -18.09 -7.03 0.47
C ALA A 75 -19.32 -7.93 0.69
N SER A 76 -19.59 -8.31 1.94
CA SER A 76 -20.69 -9.26 2.27
C SER A 76 -22.08 -8.67 2.05
N SER A 77 -22.18 -7.33 2.08
CA SER A 77 -23.43 -6.61 2.02
C SER A 77 -23.23 -5.20 1.45
N ARG A 78 -24.33 -4.56 1.03
CA ARG A 78 -24.32 -3.16 0.58
C ARG A 78 -23.88 -2.19 1.68
N VAL A 79 -24.23 -2.48 2.93
CA VAL A 79 -23.82 -1.67 4.08
C VAL A 79 -22.31 -1.77 4.29
N ALA A 80 -21.75 -2.98 4.23
CA ALA A 80 -20.31 -3.19 4.32
C ALA A 80 -19.56 -2.49 3.17
N LEU A 81 -20.09 -2.56 1.95
CA LEU A 81 -19.55 -1.86 0.79
C LEU A 81 -19.53 -0.33 1.00
N LEU A 82 -20.63 0.25 1.48
CA LEU A 82 -20.71 1.71 1.73
C LEU A 82 -19.75 2.16 2.83
N ALA A 83 -19.68 1.43 3.95
CA ALA A 83 -18.73 1.71 5.02
C ALA A 83 -17.26 1.58 4.54
N ALA A 84 -16.98 0.63 3.65
CA ALA A 84 -15.65 0.49 3.09
C ALA A 84 -15.29 1.60 2.10
N LEU A 85 -16.26 2.08 1.31
CA LEU A 85 -16.09 3.23 0.44
C LEU A 85 -15.79 4.50 1.24
N GLU A 86 -16.53 4.74 2.33
CA GLU A 86 -16.28 5.83 3.27
C GLU A 86 -14.84 5.77 3.80
N GLY A 87 -14.42 4.61 4.34
CA GLY A 87 -13.05 4.45 4.84
C GLY A 87 -11.97 4.63 3.76
N CYS A 88 -12.23 4.20 2.52
CA CYS A 88 -11.30 4.46 1.41
C CYS A 88 -11.25 5.95 1.05
N ILE A 89 -12.37 6.68 1.09
CA ILE A 89 -12.39 8.14 0.86
C ILE A 89 -11.54 8.84 1.92
N ASP A 90 -11.69 8.47 3.20
CA ASP A 90 -10.86 9.00 4.28
C ASP A 90 -9.37 8.71 4.06
N GLY A 91 -9.04 7.51 3.55
CA GLY A 91 -7.67 7.14 3.20
C GLY A 91 -7.09 7.99 2.08
N TYR A 92 -7.88 8.27 1.04
CA TYR A 92 -7.46 9.15 -0.06
C TYR A 92 -7.28 10.60 0.41
N GLU A 93 -8.18 11.10 1.25
CA GLU A 93 -8.05 12.44 1.84
C GLU A 93 -6.77 12.53 2.70
N SER A 94 -6.51 11.52 3.53
CA SER A 94 -5.32 11.47 4.37
C SER A 94 -4.03 11.43 3.55
N LEU A 95 -3.98 10.62 2.48
CA LEU A 95 -2.86 10.62 1.52
C LEU A 95 -2.67 11.99 0.86
N TYR A 96 -3.76 12.64 0.44
CA TYR A 96 -3.70 13.95 -0.18
C TYR A 96 -3.15 15.02 0.76
N GLN A 97 -3.56 15.02 2.03
CA GLN A 97 -3.03 15.89 3.08
C GLN A 97 -1.54 15.62 3.35
N ALA A 98 -1.08 14.39 3.13
CA ALA A 98 0.32 14.00 3.20
C ALA A 98 1.13 14.35 1.94
N SER A 99 0.58 15.13 1.00
CA SER A 99 1.17 15.44 -0.32
C SER A 99 1.47 14.21 -1.17
N ILE A 100 0.72 13.11 -1.02
CA ILE A 100 0.88 11.89 -1.82
C ILE A 100 -0.36 11.69 -2.69
N LEU A 101 -0.18 11.59 -4.01
CA LEU A 101 -1.24 11.32 -4.97
C LEU A 101 -1.11 9.89 -5.49
N GLN A 102 -2.01 8.99 -5.12
CA GLN A 102 -1.95 7.56 -5.45
C GLN A 102 -2.16 7.25 -6.95
N ARG A 103 -3.03 8.01 -7.62
CA ARG A 103 -3.29 7.98 -9.08
C ARG A 103 -3.83 6.68 -9.68
N ASP A 104 -3.89 5.57 -8.96
CA ASP A 104 -4.39 4.29 -9.44
C ASP A 104 -5.68 3.84 -8.73
N ILE A 105 -6.74 4.63 -8.91
CA ILE A 105 -8.05 4.36 -8.31
C ILE A 105 -8.73 3.22 -9.08
N SER A 106 -8.79 2.04 -8.48
CA SER A 106 -9.47 0.87 -9.04
C SER A 106 -10.15 0.05 -7.95
N PRO A 107 -11.27 -0.66 -8.25
CA PRO A 107 -11.92 -1.54 -7.28
C PRO A 107 -11.05 -2.67 -6.72
N ASN A 108 -9.93 -2.98 -7.38
CA ASN A 108 -8.97 -3.98 -6.92
C ASN A 108 -8.01 -3.43 -5.86
N ASN A 109 -7.79 -2.10 -5.85
CA ASN A 109 -6.90 -1.42 -4.92
C ASN A 109 -7.64 -0.89 -3.68
N LEU A 110 -8.96 -1.01 -3.65
CA LEU A 110 -9.79 -0.73 -2.49
C LEU A 110 -10.03 -2.02 -1.73
N MET A 111 -9.64 -2.05 -0.46
CA MET A 111 -9.69 -3.24 0.38
C MET A 111 -10.75 -3.09 1.46
N ILE A 112 -11.44 -4.19 1.74
CA ILE A 112 -12.37 -4.33 2.86
C ILE A 112 -11.94 -5.49 3.76
N ASN A 113 -12.02 -5.27 5.07
CA ASN A 113 -11.80 -6.27 6.09
C ASN A 113 -13.01 -6.31 7.04
N GLU A 114 -13.78 -7.39 6.94
CA GLU A 114 -14.97 -7.59 7.78
C GLU A 114 -14.71 -8.52 8.97
N ASP A 115 -13.46 -8.98 9.14
CA ASP A 115 -13.06 -9.72 10.33
C ASP A 115 -12.95 -8.76 11.52
N LYS A 116 -13.71 -9.06 12.58
CA LYS A 116 -13.75 -8.24 13.80
C LYS A 116 -12.52 -8.43 14.67
N GLU A 117 -11.92 -9.61 14.62
CA GLU A 117 -10.74 -9.97 15.42
C GLU A 117 -9.44 -9.58 14.73
N SER A 118 -9.50 -9.24 13.44
CA SER A 118 -8.34 -8.78 12.68
C SER A 118 -7.86 -7.40 13.15
N ALA A 119 -6.55 -7.30 13.35
CA ALA A 119 -5.85 -6.05 13.62
C ALA A 119 -5.72 -5.14 12.39
N SER A 120 -6.16 -5.59 11.20
CA SER A 120 -6.10 -4.78 9.98
C SER A 120 -7.19 -3.71 9.95
N TRP A 121 -6.95 -2.61 9.22
CA TRP A 121 -7.96 -1.60 8.94
C TRP A 121 -9.25 -2.23 8.40
N LYS A 122 -10.42 -1.69 8.79
CA LYS A 122 -11.72 -2.17 8.27
C LYS A 122 -11.90 -1.89 6.77
N ALA A 123 -11.29 -0.80 6.30
CA ALA A 123 -11.13 -0.51 4.89
C ALA A 123 -9.84 0.27 4.69
N PHE A 124 -9.16 -0.01 3.57
CA PHE A 124 -7.88 0.64 3.28
C PHE A 124 -7.56 0.59 1.79
N ILE A 125 -6.70 1.50 1.36
CA ILE A 125 -6.17 1.55 -0.01
C ILE A 125 -4.83 0.81 -0.05
N ILE A 126 -4.59 0.11 -1.15
CA ILE A 126 -3.29 -0.47 -1.50
C ILE A 126 -2.76 0.14 -2.79
N ASP A 127 -1.53 -0.24 -3.14
CA ASP A 127 -0.88 0.06 -4.41
C ASP A 127 -0.52 1.54 -4.59
N LEU A 128 0.73 1.87 -4.24
CA LEU A 128 1.32 3.19 -4.47
C LEU A 128 2.32 3.17 -5.65
N ASP A 129 2.29 2.17 -6.53
CA ASP A 129 3.28 2.03 -7.63
C ASP A 129 3.22 3.17 -8.66
N LEU A 130 2.08 3.85 -8.78
CA LEU A 130 1.90 5.03 -9.65
C LEU A 130 1.88 6.35 -8.88
N ALA A 131 2.08 6.28 -7.56
CA ALA A 131 1.91 7.43 -6.70
C ALA A 131 3.05 8.43 -6.88
N ILE A 132 2.75 9.72 -6.68
CA ILE A 132 3.72 10.80 -6.79
C ILE A 132 3.57 11.77 -5.62
N ASN A 133 4.64 12.49 -5.31
CA ASN A 133 4.53 13.65 -4.45
C ASN A 133 3.80 14.78 -5.20
N LYS A 134 2.78 15.36 -4.56
CA LYS A 134 2.02 16.49 -5.07
C LYS A 134 2.91 17.72 -5.31
N ASP A 135 3.87 17.94 -4.43
CA ASP A 135 4.76 19.11 -4.45
C ASP A 135 6.00 18.88 -5.34
N ARG A 136 5.94 17.90 -6.24
CA ARG A 136 7.04 17.55 -7.14
C ARG A 136 7.22 18.62 -8.22
N GLU A 137 8.45 19.10 -8.38
CA GLU A 137 8.81 20.09 -9.41
C GLU A 137 9.17 19.47 -10.78
N ASP A 138 9.67 18.23 -10.83
CA ASP A 138 10.18 17.59 -12.06
C ASP A 138 9.28 16.47 -12.62
N ALA A 139 9.62 15.84 -13.76
CA ALA A 139 8.87 14.71 -14.35
C ALA A 139 9.42 13.33 -13.93
N SER A 140 8.59 12.30 -13.71
CA SER A 140 8.99 10.91 -13.35
C SER A 140 9.29 10.04 -14.57
N GLY A 141 10.05 10.58 -15.51
CA GLY A 141 10.42 9.88 -16.72
C GLY A 141 11.45 10.71 -17.44
N VAL A 142 12.72 10.41 -17.17
CA VAL A 142 13.86 10.82 -17.99
C VAL A 142 14.36 9.64 -18.78
#